data_AF-A0A949G6L9-F1
#
_entry.id   AF-A0A949G6L9-F1
#
_cell.length_a   1.000
_cell.length_b   1.000
_cell.length_c   1.000
_cell.angle_alpha   90.00
_cell.angle_beta   90.00
_cell.angle_gamma   90.00
#
_symmetry.space_group_name_H-M   'P 1'
#
loop_
_entity.id
_entity.type
_entity.pdbx_description
1 polymer ?
#
loop_
_entity_poly.entity_id
_entity_poly.type
_entity_poly.pdbx_seq_one_letter_code
_entity_poly.pdbx_strand_id
1 'polypeptide(L)' 'MTWPELYKDKGLHWEKIQSITGSQGHESLYSFRLTKSARGIGFRQGNHLCVLLVSADHDGAYGKK' A
#
# COMPACT_ATOMS: atom_id res chain seq x y z
N MET A 1 -9.48 -9.59 11.43
CA MET A 1 -9.77 -8.50 10.47
C MET A 1 -9.85 -9.12 9.08
N THR A 2 -10.98 -8.94 8.40
CA THR A 2 -11.26 -9.45 7.06
C THR A 2 -10.99 -8.36 6.01
N TRP A 3 -10.84 -8.74 4.74
CA TRP A 3 -10.61 -7.78 3.67
C TRP A 3 -11.71 -6.71 3.52
N PRO A 4 -13.01 -7.05 3.61
CA PRO A 4 -14.08 -6.05 3.58
C PRO A 4 -13.97 -5.02 4.71
N GLU A 5 -13.49 -5.43 5.89
CA GLU A 5 -13.25 -4.52 7.01
C GLU A 5 -12.03 -3.63 6.74
N LEU A 6 -10.95 -4.21 6.21
CA LEU A 6 -9.73 -3.48 5.84
C LEU A 6 -9.98 -2.42 4.75
N TYR A 7 -10.83 -2.72 3.77
CA TYR A 7 -11.23 -1.75 2.74
C TYR A 7 -12.08 -0.59 3.29
N LYS A 8 -12.80 -0.81 4.39
CA LYS A 8 -13.61 0.22 5.07
C LYS A 8 -12.82 0.98 6.12
N ASP A 9 -11.71 0.41 6.58
CA ASP A 9 -10.87 0.99 7.61
C ASP A 9 -10.21 2.27 7.11
N LYS A 10 -10.37 3.34 7.90
CA LYS A 10 -9.81 4.66 7.63
C LYS A 10 -8.43 4.85 8.25
N GLY A 11 -7.86 3.85 8.93
CA GLY A 11 -6.52 3.93 9.52
C GLY A 11 -5.45 3.52 8.52
N LEU A 12 -5.63 2.36 7.88
CA LEU A 12 -4.66 1.78 6.97
C LEU A 12 -4.59 2.50 5.62
N HIS A 13 -5.64 3.24 5.21
CA HIS A 13 -5.69 3.96 3.93
C HIS A 13 -5.29 3.05 2.75
N TRP A 14 -6.03 1.97 2.56
CA TRP A 14 -5.75 0.97 1.54
C TRP A 14 -6.17 1.46 0.14
N GLU A 15 -5.20 1.85 -0.68
CA GLU A 15 -5.43 2.52 -1.97
C GLU A 15 -4.79 1.76 -3.13
N LYS A 16 -5.58 1.44 -4.18
CA LYS A 16 -5.07 0.77 -5.37
C LYS A 16 -4.18 1.69 -6.19
N ILE A 17 -2.99 1.22 -6.57
CA ILE A 17 -2.09 1.94 -7.46
C ILE A 17 -2.57 1.70 -8.90
N GLN A 18 -3.20 2.71 -9.50
CA GLN A 18 -3.80 2.58 -10.84
C GLN A 18 -2.76 2.56 -11.97
N SER A 19 -1.60 3.18 -11.76
CA SER A 19 -0.52 3.26 -12.76
C SER A 19 0.22 1.94 -12.98
N ILE A 20 0.03 0.96 -12.10
CA ILE A 20 0.66 -0.36 -12.19
C ILE A 20 -0.44 -1.41 -12.26
N THR A 21 -0.73 -1.85 -13.48
CA THR A 21 -1.55 -3.03 -13.72
C THR A 21 -0.68 -4.27 -13.52
N GLY A 22 -1.10 -5.18 -12.64
CA GLY A 22 -0.49 -6.50 -12.58
C GLY A 22 -0.55 -7.17 -13.95
N SER A 23 0.52 -7.87 -14.34
CA SER A 23 0.48 -8.75 -15.52
C SER A 23 -0.66 -9.76 -15.36
N GLN A 24 -1.23 -10.24 -16.47
CA GLN A 24 -2.40 -11.12 -16.43
C GLN A 24 -2.23 -12.28 -15.41
N GLY A 25 -3.12 -12.34 -14.43
CA GLY A 25 -3.09 -13.32 -13.34
C GLY A 25 -2.44 -12.82 -12.03
N HIS A 26 -1.79 -11.66 -12.01
CA HIS A 26 -1.19 -11.08 -10.81
C HIS A 26 -2.13 -10.06 -10.14
N GLU A 27 -2.16 -10.10 -8.81
CA GLU A 27 -2.98 -9.17 -8.03
C GLU A 27 -2.49 -7.71 -8.21
N SER A 28 -3.44 -6.78 -8.09
CA SER A 28 -3.12 -5.35 -8.17
C SER A 28 -2.19 -4.93 -7.04
N LEU A 29 -1.33 -3.93 -7.29
CA LEU A 29 -0.56 -3.29 -6.23
C LEU A 29 -1.40 -2.25 -5.50
N TYR A 30 -1.15 -2.14 -4.21
CA TYR A 30 -1.79 -1.21 -3.31
C TYR A 30 -0.75 -0.49 -2.47
N SER A 31 -1.03 0.77 -2.18
CA SER A 31 -0.33 1.52 -1.14
C SER A 31 -1.16 1.54 0.13
N PHE A 32 -0.49 1.56 1.27
CA PHE A 32 -1.14 1.67 2.57
C PHE A 32 -0.27 2.42 3.57
N ARG A 33 -0.92 2.99 4.59
CA ARG A 33 -0.30 3.79 5.64
C ARG A 33 0.03 2.90 6.84
N LEU A 34 1.30 2.84 7.20
CA LEU A 34 1.78 2.15 8.41
C LEU A 34 1.81 3.10 9.61
N THR A 35 2.30 4.31 9.38
CA THR A 35 2.32 5.41 10.35
C THR A 35 2.06 6.73 9.62
N LYS A 36 1.99 7.87 10.32
CA LYS A 36 1.89 9.19 9.67
C LYS A 36 3.03 9.48 8.69
N SER A 37 4.20 8.88 8.90
CA SER A 37 5.43 9.11 8.15
C SER A 37 5.98 7.81 7.54
N ALA A 38 5.14 6.82 7.28
CA ALA A 38 5.57 5.58 6.62
C ALA A 38 4.45 5.00 5.77
N ARG A 39 4.81 4.64 4.53
CA ARG A 39 3.91 3.97 3.59
C ARG A 39 4.49 2.64 3.15
N GLY A 40 3.62 1.64 3.05
CA GLY A 40 3.91 0.35 2.45
C GLY A 40 3.34 0.24 1.05
N ILE A 41 3.99 -0.58 0.22
CA ILE A 41 3.44 -1.08 -1.04
C ILE A 41 3.36 -2.60 -0.94
N GLY A 42 2.23 -3.17 -1.36
CA GLY A 42 2.02 -4.60 -1.35
C GLY A 42 0.83 -5.02 -2.19
N PHE A 43 0.57 -6.32 -2.18
CA PHE A 43 -0.59 -6.92 -2.82
C PHE A 43 -1.23 -7.92 -1.86
N ARG A 44 -2.51 -8.21 -2.11
CA ARG A 44 -3.20 -9.29 -1.41
C ARG A 44 -2.81 -10.60 -2.07
N GLN A 45 -2.63 -11.65 -1.26
CA GLN A 45 -2.50 -13.02 -1.75
C GLN A 45 -3.39 -13.91 -0.90
N GLY A 46 -4.61 -14.15 -1.39
CA GLY A 46 -5.63 -14.87 -0.63
C GLY A 46 -6.00 -14.14 0.67
N ASN A 47 -5.58 -14.67 1.82
CA ASN A 47 -5.81 -14.07 3.14
C ASN A 47 -4.60 -13.31 3.70
N HIS A 48 -3.51 -13.21 2.94
CA HIS A 48 -2.29 -12.56 3.38
C HIS A 48 -2.10 -11.22 2.67
N LEU A 49 -1.48 -10.29 3.38
CA LEU A 49 -0.90 -9.07 2.81
C LEU A 49 0.58 -9.33 2.56
N CYS A 50 0.98 -9.34 1.29
CA CYS A 50 2.38 -9.47 0.90
C CYS A 50 2.98 -8.07 0.73
N VAL A 51 3.83 -7.67 1.67
CA VAL A 51 4.50 -6.37 1.66
C VAL A 51 5.77 -6.47 0.83
N LEU A 52 5.87 -5.64 -0.21
CA LEU A 52 7.02 -5.60 -1.12
C LEU A 52 8.03 -4.54 -0.71
N LEU A 53 7.54 -3.40 -0.25
CA LEU A 53 8.36 -2.25 0.12
C LEU A 53 7.72 -1.55 1.31
N VAL A 54 8.55 -1.15 2.26
CA VAL A 54 8.20 -0.16 3.28
C VAL A 54 9.13 1.02 3.11
N SER A 55 8.54 2.18 2.89
CA SER A 55 9.26 3.45 2.83
C SER A 55 8.93 4.27 4.05
N ALA A 56 9.96 4.77 4.74
CA ALA A 56 9.78 5.91 5.62
C ALA A 56 9.43 7.11 4.74
N ASP A 57 8.22 7.62 4.87
CA ASP A 57 7.78 8.85 4.24
C ASP A 57 8.45 10.00 5.00
N HIS A 58 9.64 10.34 4.54
CA HIS A 58 10.53 11.29 5.19
C HIS A 58 10.82 12.42 4.23
N ASP A 59 9.81 13.16 3.77
CA ASP A 59 10.05 14.39 3.00
C ASP A 59 11.04 14.19 1.83
N GLY A 60 11.06 13.00 1.20
CA GLY A 60 11.99 12.69 0.10
C GLY A 60 11.74 13.56 -1.15
N ALA A 61 10.62 14.28 -1.17
CA ALA A 61 10.29 15.30 -2.15
C ALA A 61 10.96 16.66 -1.89
N TYR A 62 11.51 16.91 -0.69
CA TYR A 62 12.32 18.09 -0.44
C TYR A 62 13.79 17.78 -0.72
N GLY A 63 14.13 17.85 -2.01
CA GLY A 63 15.34 18.57 -2.37
C GLY A 63 15.24 20.00 -1.84
N LYS A 64 15.56 20.21 -0.56
CA LYS A 64 15.84 21.54 -0.03
C LYS A 64 17.30 21.85 -0.31
N LYS A 65 17.54 22.62 -1.38
CA LYS A 65 18.57 23.64 -1.40
C LYS A 65 17.88 24.99 -1.39
#